data_AF-A0A1R4KPL6-F1
#
_entry.id   AF-A0A1R4KPL6-F1
#
_cell.length_a   1.000
_cell.length_b   1.000
_cell.length_c   1.000
_cell.angle_alpha   90.00
_cell.angle_beta   90.00
_cell.angle_gamma   90.00
#
_symmetry.space_group_name_H-M   'P 1'
#
loop_
_entity.id
_entity.type
_entity.pdbx_description
1 polymer ?
#
loop_
_entity_poly.entity_id
_entity_poly.type
_entity_poly.pdbx_seq_one_letter_code
_entity_poly.pdbx_strand_id
1 'polypeptide(L)'
;MTDLKRLNKFISDTGFCSRREADKYIEDGRVTVNGIRPEMGVKVSSTDVVLVDGKTLKAIPKRVYIAYNKPVGITCTTERKIQSNIVKAVNYPDRIFPIGRLDRPSEGLIFLTNEGDIVNKILRAGNNHEKEYVVTVDKPLNRQFVAKMGNGVPILDTITKKCKVTQTGAQQFTIILTQGLNRQIRRMCEYLGYEVVTLKRVRIMNVTLKGLKVGQWRHLTEQEMAIINNSISDSGKTQEHSVYDEANALQQQSLQAVAKPQKTSDKKRDFQGENPKRFNQGERTEERKKERSKTPYQKRSTTYVGKPKSIKANKSSDSKGILSLKK
;
A
#
# COMPACT_ATOMS: atom_id res chain seq x y z
N MET A 1 1.42 -33.25 -0.18
CA MET A 1 1.21 -32.39 1.01
C MET A 1 -0.16 -31.77 0.91
N THR A 2 -1.02 -32.01 1.88
CA THR A 2 -2.36 -31.41 1.94
C THR A 2 -2.21 -29.93 2.26
N ASP A 3 -2.50 -29.04 1.30
CA ASP A 3 -2.42 -27.59 1.52
C ASP A 3 -3.54 -27.16 2.47
N LEU A 4 -3.16 -26.82 3.71
CA LEU A 4 -4.10 -26.42 4.76
C LEU A 4 -4.40 -24.92 4.66
N LYS A 5 -5.67 -24.58 4.51
CA LYS A 5 -6.15 -23.21 4.36
C LYS A 5 -7.05 -22.83 5.54
N ARG A 6 -6.92 -21.59 6.05
CA ARG A 6 -7.83 -21.08 7.08
C ARG A 6 -9.28 -21.16 6.60
N LEU A 7 -10.19 -21.64 7.44
CA LEU A 7 -11.58 -21.92 7.09
C LEU A 7 -12.30 -20.72 6.45
N ASN A 8 -12.11 -19.52 7.00
CA ASN A 8 -12.69 -18.29 6.43
C ASN A 8 -12.24 -18.00 4.99
N LYS A 9 -11.00 -18.36 4.64
CA LYS A 9 -10.45 -18.24 3.30
C LYS A 9 -11.01 -19.35 2.42
N PHE A 10 -11.07 -20.59 2.91
CA PHE A 10 -11.67 -21.70 2.19
C PHE A 10 -13.12 -21.40 1.76
N ILE A 11 -13.97 -20.96 2.69
CA ILE A 11 -15.34 -20.53 2.41
C ILE A 11 -15.37 -19.39 1.39
N SER A 12 -14.53 -18.37 1.58
CA SER A 12 -14.47 -17.22 0.67
C SER A 12 -14.05 -17.58 -0.76
N ASP A 13 -13.17 -18.56 -0.92
CA ASP A 13 -12.65 -18.97 -2.23
C ASP A 13 -13.68 -19.75 -3.06
N THR A 14 -14.69 -20.34 -2.41
CA THR A 14 -15.85 -20.94 -3.11
C THR A 14 -16.81 -19.88 -3.68
N GLY A 15 -16.57 -18.59 -3.40
CA GLY A 15 -17.43 -17.49 -3.81
C GLY A 15 -18.65 -17.26 -2.92
N PHE A 16 -18.83 -18.04 -1.84
CA PHE A 16 -19.98 -17.95 -0.94
C PHE A 16 -20.15 -16.57 -0.30
N CYS A 17 -19.09 -16.03 0.30
CA CYS A 17 -19.10 -14.70 0.92
C CYS A 17 -17.68 -14.10 1.03
N SER A 18 -17.53 -12.90 1.60
CA SER A 18 -16.20 -12.37 1.94
C SER A 18 -15.59 -13.10 3.15
N ARG A 19 -14.27 -13.04 3.31
CA ARG A 19 -13.59 -13.63 4.49
C ARG A 19 -14.16 -13.14 5.83
N ARG A 20 -14.50 -11.85 5.93
CA ARG A 20 -15.08 -11.27 7.15
C ARG A 20 -16.52 -11.72 7.40
N GLU A 21 -17.29 -11.93 6.33
CA GLU A 21 -18.62 -12.54 6.45
C GLU A 21 -18.48 -14.01 6.86
N ALA A 22 -17.51 -14.74 6.30
CA ALA A 22 -17.24 -16.12 6.69
C ALA A 22 -16.88 -16.23 8.18
N ASP A 23 -16.07 -15.31 8.70
CA ASP A 23 -15.78 -15.23 10.15
C ASP A 23 -17.06 -15.08 10.97
N LYS A 24 -18.04 -14.27 10.53
CA LYS A 24 -19.34 -14.14 11.21
C LYS A 24 -20.15 -15.44 11.17
N TYR A 25 -20.21 -16.13 10.03
CA TYR A 25 -20.90 -17.42 9.95
C TYR A 25 -20.28 -18.46 10.91
N ILE A 26 -18.96 -18.46 11.04
CA ILE A 26 -18.25 -19.36 11.96
C ILE A 26 -18.58 -18.99 13.42
N GLU A 27 -18.49 -17.69 13.75
CA GLU A 27 -18.82 -17.14 15.07
C GLU A 27 -20.27 -17.46 15.49
N ASP A 28 -21.22 -17.29 14.56
CA ASP A 28 -22.64 -17.61 14.75
C ASP A 28 -22.93 -19.12 14.85
N GLY A 29 -21.92 -19.99 14.67
CA GLY A 29 -22.08 -21.44 14.73
C GLY A 29 -22.84 -22.04 13.54
N ARG A 30 -22.90 -21.31 12.42
CA ARG A 30 -23.60 -21.70 11.19
C ARG A 30 -22.73 -22.54 10.25
N VAL A 31 -21.49 -22.81 10.63
CA VAL A 31 -20.52 -23.58 9.86
C VAL A 31 -20.17 -24.86 10.60
N THR A 32 -20.12 -25.98 9.89
CA THR A 32 -19.58 -27.25 10.38
C THR A 32 -18.47 -27.76 9.47
N VAL A 33 -17.49 -28.42 10.07
CA VAL A 33 -16.38 -29.10 9.38
C VAL A 33 -16.43 -30.55 9.81
N ASN A 34 -16.63 -31.47 8.86
CA ASN A 34 -16.80 -32.90 9.13
C ASN A 34 -17.88 -33.20 10.20
N GLY A 35 -18.96 -32.40 10.19
CA GLY A 35 -20.07 -32.52 11.14
C GLY A 35 -19.88 -31.82 12.49
N ILE A 36 -18.69 -31.26 12.76
CA ILE A 36 -18.36 -30.63 14.05
C ILE A 36 -18.28 -29.11 13.89
N ARG A 37 -18.73 -28.35 14.89
CA ARG A 37 -18.56 -26.88 14.91
C ARG A 37 -17.06 -26.54 15.09
N PRO A 38 -16.45 -25.80 14.15
CA PRO A 38 -15.04 -25.44 14.24
C PRO A 38 -14.82 -24.26 15.18
N GLU A 39 -13.61 -24.17 15.75
CA GLU A 39 -13.14 -22.97 16.43
C GLU A 39 -12.68 -21.88 15.43
N MET A 40 -12.57 -20.65 15.91
CA MET A 40 -12.07 -19.53 15.12
C MET A 40 -10.60 -19.76 14.73
N GLY A 41 -10.31 -19.70 13.43
CA GLY A 41 -8.94 -19.83 12.92
C GLY A 41 -8.53 -21.25 12.51
N VAL A 42 -9.42 -22.24 12.65
CA VAL A 42 -9.22 -23.61 12.13
C VAL A 42 -8.77 -23.59 10.67
N LYS A 43 -7.86 -24.50 10.34
CA LYS A 43 -7.44 -24.76 8.97
C LYS A 43 -8.08 -26.04 8.47
N VAL A 44 -8.51 -26.02 7.22
CA VAL A 44 -9.16 -27.14 6.53
C VAL A 44 -8.40 -27.44 5.24
N SER A 45 -8.48 -28.69 4.86
CA SER A 45 -7.99 -29.24 3.60
C SER A 45 -9.10 -29.29 2.56
N SER A 46 -8.76 -29.62 1.31
CA SER A 46 -9.74 -29.88 0.25
C SER A 46 -10.53 -31.18 0.46
N THR A 47 -10.08 -32.06 1.36
CA THR A 47 -10.75 -33.33 1.68
C THR A 47 -11.79 -33.18 2.79
N ASP A 48 -11.76 -32.07 3.54
CA ASP A 48 -12.73 -31.81 4.61
C ASP A 48 -14.10 -31.39 4.05
N VAL A 49 -15.16 -31.91 4.65
CA VAL A 49 -16.54 -31.55 4.30
C VAL A 49 -16.95 -30.32 5.10
N VAL A 50 -16.97 -29.16 4.44
CA VAL A 50 -17.41 -27.90 5.03
C VAL A 50 -18.85 -27.60 4.63
N LEU A 51 -19.73 -27.45 5.62
CA LEU A 51 -21.12 -27.06 5.43
C LEU A 51 -21.36 -25.66 6.00
N VAL A 52 -22.18 -24.86 5.31
CA VAL A 52 -22.71 -23.60 5.83
C VAL A 52 -24.23 -23.70 5.81
N ASP A 53 -24.87 -23.48 6.95
CA ASP A 53 -26.32 -23.70 7.14
C ASP A 53 -26.78 -25.10 6.68
N GLY A 54 -25.96 -26.13 6.96
CA GLY A 54 -26.22 -27.52 6.56
C GLY A 54 -26.04 -27.83 5.07
N LYS A 55 -25.63 -26.86 4.25
CA LYS A 55 -25.41 -27.04 2.80
C LYS A 55 -23.92 -27.13 2.47
N THR A 56 -23.56 -28.04 1.58
CA THR A 56 -22.20 -28.13 1.05
C THR A 56 -21.84 -26.87 0.27
N LEU A 57 -20.59 -26.44 0.41
CA LEU A 57 -20.07 -25.35 -0.41
C LEU A 57 -19.96 -25.79 -1.87
N LYS A 58 -20.14 -24.82 -2.77
CA LYS A 58 -19.92 -25.04 -4.21
C LYS A 58 -18.44 -25.27 -4.51
N ALA A 59 -18.17 -25.92 -5.64
CA ALA A 59 -16.82 -26.01 -6.19
C ALA A 59 -16.23 -24.62 -6.40
N ILE A 60 -14.90 -24.52 -6.26
CA ILE A 60 -14.16 -23.27 -6.48
C ILE A 60 -14.39 -22.82 -7.94
N PRO A 61 -14.89 -21.60 -8.17
CA PRO A 61 -15.14 -21.11 -9.51
C PRO A 61 -13.83 -20.94 -10.30
N LYS A 62 -13.92 -20.92 -11.63
CA LYS A 62 -12.78 -20.61 -12.50
C LYS A 62 -12.22 -19.23 -12.15
N ARG A 63 -10.90 -19.06 -12.26
CA ARG A 63 -10.24 -17.78 -11.97
C ARG A 63 -10.70 -16.72 -12.96
N VAL A 64 -11.09 -15.57 -12.43
CA VAL A 64 -11.57 -14.43 -13.20
C VAL A 64 -10.59 -13.28 -13.05
N TYR A 65 -10.21 -12.67 -14.18
CA TYR A 65 -9.43 -11.45 -14.22
C TYR A 65 -10.02 -10.54 -15.29
N ILE A 66 -10.52 -9.38 -14.89
CA ILE A 66 -11.10 -8.41 -15.82
C ILE A 66 -10.43 -7.04 -15.67
N ALA A 67 -10.25 -6.37 -16.79
CA ALA A 67 -9.98 -4.94 -16.86
C ALA A 67 -11.30 -4.20 -17.01
N TYR A 68 -11.55 -3.22 -16.16
CA TYR A 68 -12.74 -2.38 -16.18
C TYR A 68 -12.34 -0.91 -16.33
N ASN A 69 -12.98 -0.21 -17.26
CA ASN A 69 -12.86 1.24 -17.39
C ASN A 69 -13.94 1.90 -16.52
N LYS A 70 -13.61 2.11 -15.25
CA LYS A 70 -14.54 2.62 -14.24
C LYS A 70 -14.98 4.06 -14.56
N PRO A 71 -16.29 4.35 -14.67
CA PRO A 71 -16.77 5.72 -14.77
C PRO A 71 -16.66 6.50 -13.44
N VAL A 72 -16.73 7.82 -13.55
CA VAL A 72 -16.97 8.71 -12.42
C VAL A 72 -18.29 8.35 -11.74
N GLY A 73 -18.36 8.48 -10.41
CA GLY A 73 -19.58 8.22 -9.63
C GLY A 73 -19.75 6.78 -9.16
N ILE A 74 -18.93 5.83 -9.65
CA ILE A 74 -18.88 4.48 -9.10
C ILE A 74 -17.95 4.44 -7.88
N THR A 75 -18.38 3.78 -6.81
CA THR A 75 -17.60 3.59 -5.57
C THR A 75 -16.92 2.23 -5.59
N CYS A 76 -15.60 2.18 -5.39
CA CYS A 76 -14.82 0.94 -5.26
C CYS A 76 -15.06 0.23 -3.92
N THR A 77 -16.22 -0.41 -3.78
CA THR A 77 -16.65 -1.19 -2.62
C THR A 77 -17.46 -2.41 -3.08
N THR A 78 -17.49 -3.46 -2.27
CA THR A 78 -18.31 -4.66 -2.47
C THR A 78 -19.59 -4.63 -1.63
N GLU A 79 -19.84 -3.55 -0.90
CA GLU A 79 -21.01 -3.41 -0.03
C GLU A 79 -22.31 -3.32 -0.83
N ARG A 80 -23.23 -4.28 -0.57
CA ARG A 80 -24.50 -4.40 -1.30
C ARG A 80 -25.44 -3.20 -1.13
N LYS A 81 -25.36 -2.51 0.02
CA LYS A 81 -26.18 -1.34 0.36
C LYS A 81 -25.89 -0.13 -0.53
N ILE A 82 -24.66 -0.01 -1.03
CA ILE A 82 -24.26 1.09 -1.91
C ILE A 82 -24.74 0.76 -3.33
N GLN A 83 -25.67 1.54 -3.88
CA GLN A 83 -26.22 1.26 -5.21
C GLN A 83 -25.18 1.43 -6.32
N SER A 84 -24.38 2.50 -6.24
CA SER A 84 -23.30 2.79 -7.20
C SER A 84 -22.01 2.02 -6.89
N ASN A 85 -22.08 0.81 -6.36
CA ASN A 85 -20.88 0.02 -6.06
C ASN A 85 -20.31 -0.63 -7.33
N ILE A 86 -19.01 -0.89 -7.32
CA ILE A 86 -18.30 -1.38 -8.51
C ILE A 86 -18.75 -2.77 -8.97
N VAL A 87 -19.15 -3.65 -8.04
CA VAL A 87 -19.60 -5.01 -8.39
C VAL A 87 -20.93 -4.95 -9.14
N LYS A 88 -21.88 -4.13 -8.68
CA LYS A 88 -23.14 -3.88 -9.39
C LYS A 88 -22.92 -3.21 -10.75
N ALA A 89 -21.99 -2.26 -10.83
CA ALA A 89 -21.70 -1.55 -12.07
C ALA A 89 -21.11 -2.48 -13.16
N VAL A 90 -20.28 -3.45 -12.76
CA VAL A 90 -19.71 -4.45 -13.69
C VAL A 90 -20.75 -5.52 -14.04
N ASN A 91 -21.63 -5.88 -13.11
CA ASN A 91 -22.68 -6.88 -13.28
C ASN A 91 -22.14 -8.24 -13.79
N TYR A 92 -21.06 -8.72 -13.17
CA TYR A 92 -20.45 -10.01 -13.50
C TYR A 92 -21.20 -11.16 -12.81
N PRO A 93 -21.36 -12.34 -13.45
CA PRO A 93 -22.14 -13.46 -12.91
C PRO A 93 -21.56 -14.04 -11.61
N ASP A 94 -20.23 -14.13 -11.51
CA ASP A 94 -19.56 -14.63 -10.32
C ASP A 94 -19.21 -13.52 -9.33
N ARG A 95 -18.97 -13.90 -8.08
CA ARG A 95 -18.48 -12.98 -7.05
C ARG A 95 -17.07 -12.50 -7.39
N ILE A 96 -16.95 -11.24 -7.76
CA ILE A 96 -15.68 -10.54 -7.99
C ILE A 96 -15.49 -9.37 -7.02
N PHE A 97 -14.24 -8.93 -6.87
CA PHE A 97 -13.84 -7.79 -6.06
C PHE A 97 -12.69 -7.02 -6.73
N PRO A 98 -12.58 -5.71 -6.49
CA PRO A 98 -11.56 -4.89 -7.14
C PRO A 98 -10.15 -5.15 -6.59
N ILE A 99 -9.17 -5.11 -7.48
CA ILE A 99 -7.75 -5.09 -7.14
C ILE A 99 -7.35 -3.63 -6.89
N GLY A 100 -7.41 -3.25 -5.62
CA GLY A 100 -7.16 -1.88 -5.18
C GLY A 100 -8.38 -1.00 -5.31
N ARG A 101 -8.17 0.31 -5.36
CA ARG A 101 -9.25 1.30 -5.35
C ARG A 101 -8.96 2.44 -6.33
N LEU A 102 -10.03 3.04 -6.84
CA LEU A 102 -10.08 4.37 -7.43
C LEU A 102 -11.11 5.17 -6.64
N ASP A 103 -10.84 6.46 -6.44
CA ASP A 103 -11.79 7.34 -5.77
C ASP A 103 -13.09 7.45 -6.58
N ARG A 104 -14.20 7.76 -5.90
CA ARG A 104 -15.49 8.00 -6.56
C ARG A 104 -15.42 9.03 -7.70
N PRO A 105 -14.76 10.19 -7.55
CA PRO A 105 -14.60 11.17 -8.64
C PRO A 105 -13.51 10.81 -9.66
N SER A 106 -12.78 9.71 -9.47
CA SER A 106 -11.75 9.26 -10.41
C SER A 106 -12.30 8.20 -11.35
N GLU A 107 -11.76 8.15 -12.57
CA GLU A 107 -12.15 7.21 -13.61
C GLU A 107 -10.96 6.39 -14.13
N GLY A 108 -11.25 5.43 -14.99
CA GLY A 108 -10.24 4.68 -15.74
C GLY A 108 -10.02 3.25 -15.26
N LEU A 109 -8.88 2.70 -15.64
CA LEU A 109 -8.56 1.30 -15.54
C LEU A 109 -8.54 0.82 -14.08
N ILE A 110 -9.24 -0.26 -13.78
CA ILE A 110 -9.14 -1.01 -12.53
C ILE A 110 -9.35 -2.48 -12.83
N PHE A 111 -8.62 -3.35 -12.13
CA PHE A 111 -8.82 -4.79 -12.26
C PHE A 111 -9.86 -5.29 -11.25
N LEU A 112 -10.57 -6.34 -11.61
CA LEU A 112 -11.38 -7.12 -10.67
C LEU A 112 -11.06 -8.60 -10.84
N THR A 113 -11.19 -9.35 -9.74
CA THR A 113 -10.93 -10.78 -9.69
C THR A 113 -11.80 -11.48 -8.65
N ASN A 114 -11.91 -12.79 -8.74
CA ASN A 114 -12.42 -13.65 -7.68
C ASN A 114 -11.29 -14.36 -6.89
N GLU A 115 -10.03 -14.12 -7.24
CA GLU A 115 -8.84 -14.75 -6.66
C GLU A 115 -8.16 -13.78 -5.68
N GLY A 116 -8.13 -14.13 -4.40
CA GLY A 116 -7.68 -13.22 -3.34
C GLY A 116 -6.16 -13.11 -3.20
N ASP A 117 -5.39 -14.13 -3.58
CA ASP A 117 -3.95 -14.18 -3.33
C ASP A 117 -3.17 -13.22 -4.23
N ILE A 118 -3.62 -13.03 -5.48
CA ILE A 118 -3.02 -12.10 -6.43
C ILE A 118 -3.26 -10.63 -6.06
N VAL A 119 -4.30 -10.31 -5.28
CA VAL A 119 -4.65 -8.92 -4.94
C VAL A 119 -3.51 -8.23 -4.21
N ASN A 120 -3.00 -8.87 -3.16
CA ASN A 120 -1.92 -8.29 -2.38
C ASN A 120 -0.63 -8.23 -3.21
N LYS A 121 -0.39 -9.21 -4.06
CA LYS A 121 0.77 -9.21 -4.96
C LYS A 121 0.74 -8.02 -5.92
N ILE A 122 -0.38 -7.72 -6.56
CA ILE A 122 -0.49 -6.58 -7.49
C ILE A 122 -0.46 -5.21 -6.77
N LEU A 123 -0.91 -5.14 -5.50
CA LEU A 123 -1.00 -3.89 -4.76
C LEU A 123 0.24 -3.52 -3.95
N ARG A 124 1.15 -4.46 -3.69
CA ARG A 124 2.36 -4.21 -2.89
C ARG A 124 3.25 -3.17 -3.56
N ALA A 125 3.51 -2.07 -2.83
CA ALA A 125 4.38 -1.00 -3.29
C ALA A 125 5.85 -1.41 -3.48
N GLY A 126 6.30 -2.49 -2.81
CA GLY A 126 7.64 -3.06 -3.01
C GLY A 126 7.83 -3.66 -4.41
N ASN A 127 6.75 -4.09 -5.05
CA ASN A 127 6.82 -4.69 -6.39
C ASN A 127 6.93 -3.64 -7.51
N ASN A 128 6.98 -2.34 -7.17
CA ASN A 128 7.16 -1.22 -8.09
C ASN A 128 6.25 -1.25 -9.33
N HIS A 129 5.03 -1.77 -9.20
CA HIS A 129 4.08 -1.86 -10.30
C HIS A 129 3.52 -0.50 -10.70
N GLU A 130 3.98 -0.02 -11.85
CA GLU A 130 3.58 1.25 -12.42
C GLU A 130 2.08 1.38 -12.65
N LYS A 131 1.56 2.57 -12.36
CA LYS A 131 0.21 3.02 -12.67
C LYS A 131 0.32 4.38 -13.30
N GLU A 132 -0.22 4.52 -14.51
CA GLU A 132 -0.16 5.75 -15.28
C GLU A 132 -1.50 6.46 -15.24
N TYR A 133 -1.45 7.77 -15.04
CA TYR A 133 -2.62 8.62 -14.96
C TYR A 133 -2.48 9.79 -15.92
N VAL A 134 -3.61 10.17 -16.52
CA VAL A 134 -3.81 11.46 -17.18
C VAL A 134 -4.59 12.34 -16.21
N VAL A 135 -4.09 13.54 -15.97
CA VAL A 135 -4.63 14.48 -14.98
C VAL A 135 -4.86 15.82 -15.64
N THR A 136 -6.05 16.40 -15.42
CA THR A 136 -6.35 17.79 -15.76
C THR A 136 -6.57 18.60 -14.48
N VAL A 137 -5.99 19.79 -14.44
CA VAL A 137 -6.07 20.71 -13.30
C VAL A 137 -6.82 22.00 -13.65
N ASP A 138 -7.11 22.81 -12.63
CA ASP A 138 -7.88 24.05 -12.67
C ASP A 138 -7.18 25.22 -13.38
N LYS A 139 -5.85 25.19 -13.53
CA LYS A 139 -5.07 26.30 -14.09
C LYS A 139 -3.82 25.85 -14.85
N PRO A 140 -3.22 26.71 -15.70
CA PRO A 140 -2.06 26.35 -16.50
C PRO A 140 -0.85 25.88 -15.69
N LEU A 141 -0.22 24.81 -16.16
CA LEU A 141 0.97 24.21 -15.59
C LEU A 141 2.21 24.99 -16.00
N ASN A 142 3.11 25.20 -15.04
CA ASN A 142 4.43 25.77 -15.29
C ASN A 142 5.53 24.70 -15.14
N ARG A 143 6.75 25.01 -15.63
CA ARG A 143 7.90 24.08 -15.53
C ARG A 143 8.25 23.71 -14.09
N GLN A 144 8.01 24.62 -13.13
CA GLN A 144 8.26 24.36 -11.72
C GLN A 144 7.31 23.30 -11.15
N PHE A 145 6.05 23.26 -11.58
CA PHE A 145 5.09 22.24 -11.17
C PHE A 145 5.62 20.85 -11.54
N VAL A 146 6.02 20.64 -12.79
CA VAL A 146 6.50 19.33 -13.26
C VAL A 146 7.74 18.89 -12.46
N ALA A 147 8.68 19.80 -12.24
CA ALA A 147 9.88 19.53 -11.47
C ALA A 147 9.57 19.19 -9.99
N LYS A 148 8.69 19.94 -9.33
CA LYS A 148 8.31 19.69 -7.93
C LYS A 148 7.49 18.40 -7.79
N MET A 149 6.49 18.22 -8.64
CA MET A 149 5.62 17.03 -8.65
C MET A 149 6.42 15.74 -8.82
N GLY A 150 7.43 15.74 -9.71
CA GLY A 150 8.28 14.57 -9.97
C GLY A 150 9.32 14.27 -8.90
N ASN A 151 9.76 15.26 -8.12
CA ASN A 151 10.84 15.11 -7.13
C ASN A 151 10.40 14.64 -5.74
N GLY A 152 9.09 14.45 -5.55
CA GLY A 152 8.52 14.08 -4.27
C GLY A 152 7.89 15.28 -3.56
N VAL A 153 6.73 15.05 -2.94
CA VAL A 153 5.92 16.07 -2.30
C VAL A 153 5.56 15.60 -0.88
N PRO A 154 5.69 16.45 0.16
CA PRO A 154 5.31 16.07 1.50
C PRO A 154 3.78 16.08 1.66
N ILE A 155 3.20 14.91 1.88
CA ILE A 155 1.77 14.70 2.12
C ILE A 155 1.59 13.54 3.11
N LEU A 156 0.53 13.54 3.93
CA LEU A 156 0.21 12.43 4.84
C LEU A 156 1.39 12.03 5.75
N ASP A 157 2.09 13.03 6.30
CA ASP A 157 3.26 12.84 7.18
C ASP A 157 4.40 12.01 6.55
N THR A 158 4.47 11.98 5.22
CA THR A 158 5.53 11.33 4.46
C THR A 158 5.88 12.12 3.20
N ILE A 159 6.96 11.75 2.53
CA ILE A 159 7.34 12.34 1.23
C ILE A 159 7.05 11.29 0.15
N THR A 160 6.32 11.69 -0.89
CA THR A 160 6.06 10.78 -2.01
C THR A 160 7.36 10.36 -2.68
N LYS A 161 7.42 9.12 -3.18
CA LYS A 161 8.52 8.66 -4.04
C LYS A 161 8.63 9.56 -5.26
N LYS A 162 9.86 9.74 -5.76
CA LYS A 162 10.09 10.38 -7.05
C LYS A 162 9.32 9.63 -8.14
N CYS A 163 8.81 10.36 -9.11
CA CYS A 163 7.97 9.81 -10.17
C CYS A 163 8.16 10.54 -11.49
N LYS A 164 7.80 9.87 -12.58
CA LYS A 164 7.82 10.49 -13.90
C LYS A 164 6.57 11.33 -14.09
N VAL A 165 6.76 12.61 -14.39
CA VAL A 165 5.71 13.58 -14.70
C VAL A 165 6.02 14.21 -16.05
N THR A 166 5.04 14.32 -16.93
CA THR A 166 5.21 14.94 -18.25
C THR A 166 4.01 15.82 -18.54
N GLN A 167 4.25 17.09 -18.82
CA GLN A 167 3.20 18.01 -19.26
C GLN A 167 2.77 17.65 -20.69
N THR A 168 1.48 17.42 -20.90
CA THR A 168 0.90 17.05 -22.20
C THR A 168 0.00 18.13 -22.79
N GLY A 169 -0.31 19.18 -22.01
CA GLY A 169 -1.05 20.36 -22.47
C GLY A 169 -0.93 21.51 -21.47
N ALA A 170 -1.62 22.62 -21.74
CA ALA A 170 -1.60 23.79 -20.87
C ALA A 170 -2.03 23.45 -19.43
N GLN A 171 -3.08 22.63 -19.27
CA GLN A 171 -3.66 22.25 -17.97
C GLN A 171 -3.65 20.73 -17.74
N GLN A 172 -2.86 19.98 -18.52
CA GLN A 172 -2.85 18.52 -18.51
C GLN A 172 -1.43 17.97 -18.37
N PHE A 173 -1.30 16.93 -17.56
CA PHE A 173 -0.05 16.18 -17.43
C PHE A 173 -0.32 14.68 -17.27
N THR A 174 0.69 13.87 -17.58
CA THR A 174 0.75 12.46 -17.23
C THR A 174 1.66 12.25 -16.03
N ILE A 175 1.31 11.27 -15.20
CA ILE A 175 2.10 10.88 -14.03
C ILE A 175 2.12 9.35 -13.87
N ILE A 176 3.30 8.80 -13.61
CA ILE A 176 3.50 7.35 -13.39
C ILE A 176 3.89 7.13 -11.94
N LEU A 177 3.05 6.42 -11.19
CA LEU A 177 3.28 6.11 -9.78
C LEU A 177 3.50 4.62 -9.56
N THR A 178 4.43 4.29 -8.67
CA THR A 178 4.66 2.92 -8.14
C THR A 178 4.11 2.73 -6.73
N GLN A 179 3.72 3.82 -6.06
CA GLN A 179 3.03 3.82 -4.77
C GLN A 179 1.56 4.27 -4.92
N GLY A 180 0.75 3.98 -3.91
CA GLY A 180 -0.68 4.30 -3.91
C GLY A 180 -1.17 4.82 -2.56
N LEU A 181 -0.73 6.01 -2.16
CA LEU A 181 -1.24 6.68 -0.96
C LEU A 181 -2.69 7.15 -1.14
N ASN A 182 -3.40 7.37 -0.03
CA ASN A 182 -4.79 7.84 -0.08
C ASN A 182 -4.90 9.17 -0.82
N ARG A 183 -5.66 9.21 -1.93
CA ARG A 183 -5.85 10.39 -2.78
C ARG A 183 -4.55 11.06 -3.23
N GLN A 184 -3.48 10.26 -3.41
CA GLN A 184 -2.11 10.74 -3.59
C GLN A 184 -1.99 11.90 -4.58
N ILE A 185 -2.41 11.71 -5.84
CA ILE A 185 -2.27 12.73 -6.90
C ILE A 185 -3.02 14.01 -6.56
N ARG A 186 -4.22 13.90 -5.98
CA ARG A 186 -5.03 15.08 -5.59
C ARG A 186 -4.32 15.87 -4.50
N ARG A 187 -3.81 15.20 -3.47
CA ARG A 187 -3.04 15.85 -2.39
C ARG A 187 -1.73 16.47 -2.89
N MET A 188 -1.04 15.82 -3.83
CA MET A 188 0.17 16.38 -4.44
C MET A 188 -0.14 17.65 -5.24
N CYS A 189 -1.25 17.67 -6.00
CA CYS A 189 -1.71 18.87 -6.69
C CYS A 189 -2.11 19.97 -5.70
N GLU A 190 -2.90 19.64 -4.67
CA GLU A 190 -3.35 20.58 -3.63
C GLU A 190 -2.13 21.24 -2.94
N TYR A 191 -1.12 20.45 -2.60
CA TYR A 191 0.12 20.96 -2.01
C TYR A 191 0.86 21.96 -2.91
N LEU A 192 0.84 21.73 -4.23
CA LEU A 192 1.43 22.65 -5.21
C LEU A 192 0.49 23.80 -5.58
N GLY A 193 -0.67 23.90 -4.92
CA GLY A 193 -1.67 24.94 -5.12
C GLY A 193 -2.56 24.72 -6.33
N TYR A 194 -2.77 23.50 -6.79
CA TYR A 194 -3.65 23.14 -7.92
C TYR A 194 -4.80 22.24 -7.46
N GLU A 195 -5.95 22.35 -8.12
CA GLU A 195 -7.07 21.45 -7.92
C GLU A 195 -7.21 20.48 -9.11
N VAL A 196 -7.48 19.21 -8.83
CA VAL A 196 -7.66 18.18 -9.87
C VAL A 196 -9.10 18.16 -10.37
N VAL A 197 -9.29 18.58 -11.61
CA VAL A 197 -10.57 18.56 -12.34
C VAL A 197 -10.90 17.14 -12.79
N THR A 198 -9.98 16.48 -13.50
CA THR A 198 -10.15 15.09 -13.94
C THR A 198 -8.94 14.25 -13.57
N LEU A 199 -9.20 12.98 -13.23
CA LEU A 199 -8.16 12.02 -12.88
C LEU A 199 -8.52 10.66 -13.46
N LYS A 200 -7.78 10.27 -14.49
CA LYS A 200 -8.02 9.04 -15.24
C LYS A 200 -6.81 8.12 -15.19
N ARG A 201 -6.96 6.92 -14.62
CA ARG A 201 -5.91 5.90 -14.72
C ARG A 201 -5.98 5.23 -16.09
N VAL A 202 -4.93 5.33 -16.88
CA VAL A 202 -4.90 4.82 -18.26
C VAL A 202 -4.15 3.51 -18.43
N ARG A 203 -3.25 3.18 -17.49
CA ARG A 203 -2.44 1.96 -17.51
C ARG A 203 -2.17 1.43 -16.11
N ILE A 204 -2.13 0.11 -15.99
CA ILE A 204 -1.60 -0.63 -14.84
C ILE A 204 -0.65 -1.68 -15.41
N MET A 205 0.64 -1.58 -15.08
CA MET A 205 1.69 -2.46 -15.63
C MET A 205 1.65 -2.45 -17.17
N ASN A 206 1.39 -3.60 -17.77
CA ASN A 206 1.29 -3.85 -19.21
C ASN A 206 -0.13 -3.67 -19.78
N VAL A 207 -1.16 -3.52 -18.94
CA VAL A 207 -2.56 -3.40 -19.38
C VAL A 207 -2.95 -1.93 -19.53
N THR A 208 -3.55 -1.59 -20.66
CA THR A 208 -4.00 -0.22 -20.98
C THR A 208 -5.51 -0.15 -21.21
N LEU A 209 -6.06 1.07 -21.21
CA LEU A 209 -7.45 1.33 -21.61
C LEU A 209 -7.71 1.24 -23.14
N LYS A 210 -6.71 0.92 -23.95
CA LYS A 210 -6.86 0.91 -25.41
C LYS A 210 -7.98 -0.04 -25.82
N GLY A 211 -8.95 0.47 -26.58
CA GLY A 211 -10.11 -0.29 -27.04
C GLY A 211 -11.19 -0.57 -25.98
N LEU A 212 -11.08 -0.04 -24.76
CA LEU A 212 -12.05 -0.24 -23.69
C LEU A 212 -12.81 1.06 -23.35
N LYS A 213 -14.06 1.18 -23.79
CA LYS A 213 -14.88 2.38 -23.53
C LYS A 213 -15.26 2.50 -22.05
N VAL A 214 -15.63 3.70 -21.61
CA VAL A 214 -16.06 3.97 -20.24
C VAL A 214 -17.27 3.08 -19.88
N GLY A 215 -17.25 2.48 -18.70
CA GLY A 215 -18.29 1.55 -18.25
C GLY A 215 -18.16 0.13 -18.81
N GLN A 216 -17.25 -0.12 -19.75
CA GLN A 216 -17.01 -1.47 -20.27
C GLN A 216 -15.92 -2.19 -19.48
N TRP A 217 -16.03 -3.51 -19.47
CA TRP A 217 -15.00 -4.41 -19.01
C TRP A 217 -14.70 -5.48 -20.06
N ARG A 218 -13.52 -6.09 -19.96
CA ARG A 218 -13.12 -7.28 -20.71
C ARG A 218 -12.26 -8.18 -19.85
N HIS A 219 -12.14 -9.44 -20.23
CA HIS A 219 -11.13 -10.32 -19.64
C HIS A 219 -9.72 -9.82 -19.96
N LEU A 220 -8.80 -10.02 -19.01
CA LEU A 220 -7.37 -9.90 -19.29
C LEU A 220 -6.96 -11.04 -20.20
N THR A 221 -6.13 -10.75 -21.20
CA THR A 221 -5.63 -11.78 -22.12
C THR A 221 -4.62 -12.67 -21.41
N GLU A 222 -4.36 -13.85 -21.96
CA GLU A 222 -3.34 -14.75 -21.43
C GLU A 222 -1.95 -14.12 -21.43
N GLN A 223 -1.62 -13.36 -22.48
CA GLN A 223 -0.38 -12.59 -22.57
C GLN A 223 -0.31 -11.52 -21.48
N GLU A 224 -1.42 -10.80 -21.24
CA GLU A 224 -1.46 -9.80 -20.19
C GLU A 224 -1.23 -10.43 -18.81
N MET A 225 -1.90 -11.55 -18.55
CA MET A 225 -1.77 -12.30 -17.30
C MET A 225 -0.39 -12.94 -17.13
N ALA A 226 0.25 -13.42 -18.20
CA ALA A 226 1.60 -13.98 -18.14
C ALA A 226 2.60 -12.93 -17.66
N ILE A 227 2.54 -11.72 -18.21
CA ILE A 227 3.40 -10.61 -17.79
C ILE A 227 3.12 -10.21 -16.33
N ILE A 228 1.84 -10.13 -15.95
CA ILE A 228 1.45 -9.85 -14.55
C ILE A 228 2.02 -10.91 -13.62
N ASN A 229 1.85 -12.20 -13.94
CA ASN A 229 2.31 -13.32 -13.13
C ASN A 229 3.83 -13.33 -12.99
N ASN A 230 4.56 -13.06 -14.08
CA ASN A 230 6.02 -12.94 -14.05
C ASN A 230 6.46 -11.77 -13.17
N SER A 231 5.74 -10.65 -13.19
CA SER A 231 6.07 -9.49 -12.36
C SER A 231 5.81 -9.68 -10.85
N ILE A 232 5.07 -10.73 -10.47
CA ILE A 232 4.69 -11.02 -9.08
C ILE A 232 5.20 -12.38 -8.57
N SER A 233 6.06 -13.06 -9.34
CA SER A 233 6.59 -14.39 -8.99
C SER A 233 7.33 -14.35 -7.65
N ASP A 234 8.14 -13.32 -7.46
CA ASP A 234 9.05 -13.19 -6.31
C ASP A 234 8.35 -12.56 -5.10
N SER A 235 7.11 -12.09 -5.27
CA SER A 235 6.36 -11.45 -4.19
C SER A 235 5.75 -12.49 -3.24
N GLY A 236 6.33 -12.60 -2.05
CA GLY A 236 5.77 -13.40 -0.95
C GLY A 236 4.35 -12.96 -0.54
N LYS A 237 3.64 -13.85 0.17
CA LYS A 237 2.23 -13.62 0.56
C LYS A 237 2.05 -12.49 1.59
N THR A 238 3.10 -11.96 2.22
CA THR A 238 3.08 -10.92 3.27
C THR A 238 3.96 -9.70 2.91
N GLN A 239 3.77 -8.54 3.58
CA GLN A 239 4.65 -7.37 3.36
C GLN A 239 6.06 -7.62 3.89
N GLU A 240 6.17 -8.42 4.94
CA GLU A 240 7.44 -8.77 5.58
C GLU A 240 8.39 -9.48 4.61
N HIS A 241 7.87 -10.38 3.75
CA HIS A 241 8.70 -11.02 2.71
C HIS A 241 9.41 -10.02 1.79
N SER A 242 8.73 -8.93 1.39
CA SER A 242 9.35 -7.90 0.54
C SER A 242 10.46 -7.12 1.25
N VAL A 243 10.35 -6.93 2.57
CA VAL A 243 11.39 -6.27 3.39
C VAL A 243 12.59 -7.20 3.58
N TYR A 244 12.35 -8.50 3.76
CA TYR A 244 13.41 -9.51 3.81
C TYR A 244 14.15 -9.63 2.47
N ASP A 245 13.45 -9.55 1.34
CA ASP A 245 14.07 -9.60 0.01
C ASP A 245 14.91 -8.35 -0.28
N GLU A 246 14.43 -7.14 0.09
CA GLU A 246 15.23 -5.90 -0.01
C GLU A 246 16.47 -5.94 0.90
N ALA A 247 16.34 -6.43 2.14
CA ALA A 247 17.46 -6.58 3.07
C ALA A 247 18.49 -7.61 2.57
N ASN A 248 18.03 -8.75 2.03
CA ASN A 248 18.90 -9.78 1.46
C ASN A 248 19.59 -9.31 0.17
N ALA A 249 18.92 -8.54 -0.68
CA ALA A 249 19.51 -7.97 -1.89
C ALA A 249 20.61 -6.94 -1.56
N LEU A 250 20.41 -6.10 -0.55
CA LEU A 250 21.42 -5.16 -0.03
C LEU A 250 22.60 -5.89 0.64
N GLN A 251 22.33 -7.00 1.33
CA GLN A 251 23.37 -7.84 1.93
C GLN A 251 24.20 -8.59 0.88
N GLN A 252 23.59 -9.07 -0.21
CA GLN A 252 24.33 -9.68 -1.33
C GLN A 252 25.15 -8.67 -2.13
N GLN A 253 24.65 -7.44 -2.33
CA GLN A 253 25.41 -6.37 -2.99
C GLN A 253 26.62 -5.92 -2.15
N SER A 254 26.48 -5.84 -0.82
CA SER A 254 27.60 -5.53 0.07
C SER A 254 28.62 -6.67 0.13
N LEU A 255 28.20 -7.94 0.12
CA LEU A 255 29.12 -9.10 0.06
C LEU A 255 29.89 -9.17 -1.27
N GLN A 256 29.26 -8.80 -2.39
CA GLN A 256 29.93 -8.74 -3.70
C GLN A 256 30.89 -7.55 -3.84
N ALA A 257 30.64 -6.43 -3.14
CA ALA A 257 31.54 -5.28 -3.12
C ALA A 257 32.84 -5.56 -2.34
N VAL A 258 32.81 -6.44 -1.34
CA VAL A 258 33.98 -6.83 -0.53
C VAL A 258 34.85 -7.89 -1.25
N ALA A 259 34.29 -8.64 -2.20
CA ALA A 259 34.96 -9.76 -2.87
C ALA A 259 35.82 -9.39 -4.10
N LYS A 260 36.02 -8.09 -4.41
CA LYS A 260 36.95 -7.67 -5.48
C LYS A 260 38.39 -7.57 -4.94
N PRO A 261 39.36 -8.39 -5.40
CA PRO A 261 40.74 -8.27 -4.95
C PRO A 261 41.40 -7.00 -5.52
N GLN A 262 41.92 -6.15 -4.63
CA GLN A 262 42.81 -5.04 -5.00
C GLN A 262 44.15 -5.62 -5.48
N LYS A 263 44.49 -5.40 -6.76
CA LYS A 263 45.83 -5.68 -7.28
C LYS A 263 46.82 -4.69 -6.66
N THR A 264 47.71 -5.18 -5.79
CA THR A 264 48.88 -4.45 -5.31
C THR A 264 49.93 -4.43 -6.40
N SER A 265 50.24 -3.25 -6.94
CA SER A 265 51.38 -3.04 -7.83
C SER A 265 52.56 -2.50 -7.02
N ASP A 266 53.47 -3.38 -6.64
CA ASP A 266 54.79 -3.00 -6.15
C ASP A 266 55.67 -2.58 -7.33
N LYS A 267 56.02 -1.29 -7.42
CA LYS A 267 57.23 -0.86 -8.13
C LYS A 267 57.98 0.21 -7.34
N LYS A 268 59.26 -0.12 -7.16
CA LYS A 268 60.38 0.55 -6.49
C LYS A 268 60.44 2.06 -6.75
N ARG A 269 60.78 2.82 -5.70
CA ARG A 269 61.22 4.21 -5.82
C ARG A 269 62.73 4.26 -5.62
N ASP A 270 63.40 4.85 -6.59
CA ASP A 270 64.83 5.15 -6.56
C ASP A 270 65.15 6.26 -5.54
N PHE A 271 66.35 6.16 -5.00
CA PHE A 271 66.90 7.00 -3.93
C PHE A 271 67.96 7.94 -4.52
N GLN A 272 67.79 9.25 -4.32
CA GLN A 272 68.79 10.36 -4.41
C GLN A 272 67.97 11.65 -4.11
N GLY A 273 68.34 12.63 -3.29
CA GLY A 273 69.48 12.95 -2.44
C GLY A 273 69.26 14.41 -1.96
N GLU A 274 69.36 14.63 -0.65
CA GLU A 274 69.81 15.84 0.07
C GLU A 274 69.20 17.27 -0.12
N ASN A 275 68.57 17.74 0.99
CA ASN A 275 68.83 18.98 1.78
C ASN A 275 68.33 20.39 1.35
N PRO A 276 68.18 21.36 2.30
CA PRO A 276 66.93 22.10 2.53
C PRO A 276 67.09 23.63 2.50
N LYS A 277 65.99 24.40 2.61
CA LYS A 277 65.95 25.79 3.16
C LYS A 277 64.56 26.44 2.99
N ARG A 278 63.92 26.86 4.09
CA ARG A 278 63.91 28.27 4.59
C ARG A 278 62.90 28.50 5.74
N PHE A 279 63.42 29.18 6.77
CA PHE A 279 62.77 30.02 7.78
C PHE A 279 61.62 30.89 7.19
N ASN A 280 60.60 31.36 7.91
CA ASN A 280 60.68 32.17 9.13
C ASN A 280 59.27 32.43 9.75
N GLN A 281 59.25 33.07 10.93
CA GLN A 281 58.14 33.55 11.78
C GLN A 281 57.86 32.61 12.96
N GLY A 282 57.95 33.01 14.22
CA GLY A 282 57.98 34.34 14.83
C GLY A 282 57.25 34.19 16.17
N GLU A 283 57.99 34.30 17.27
CA GLU A 283 57.55 34.00 18.64
C GLU A 283 56.53 35.02 19.19
N ARG A 284 55.63 34.57 20.07
CA ARG A 284 55.54 35.07 21.47
C ARG A 284 54.60 34.24 22.36
N THR A 285 55.23 33.55 23.32
CA THR A 285 54.94 33.46 24.79
C THR A 285 53.50 33.27 25.27
N GLU A 286 53.17 32.11 25.85
CA GLU A 286 53.06 31.81 27.31
C GLU A 286 51.61 32.07 27.81
N GLU A 287 50.93 31.21 28.59
CA GLU A 287 51.38 30.39 29.70
C GLU A 287 50.34 29.29 30.10
N ARG A 288 50.85 28.18 30.66
CA ARG A 288 50.29 27.26 31.69
C ARG A 288 49.00 26.45 31.43
N LYS A 289 49.16 25.12 31.21
CA LYS A 289 49.17 23.98 32.18
C LYS A 289 47.77 23.57 32.64
N LYS A 290 47.26 22.41 32.16
CA LYS A 290 47.23 21.08 32.83
C LYS A 290 46.41 21.14 34.14
N GLU A 291 45.39 20.31 34.37
CA GLU A 291 45.44 18.86 34.26
C GLU A 291 44.04 18.21 34.34
N ARG A 292 44.01 16.94 33.94
CA ARG A 292 42.89 16.01 33.81
C ARG A 292 42.19 15.71 35.16
N SER A 293 40.90 15.36 35.14
CA SER A 293 40.49 13.94 35.26
C SER A 293 38.99 13.72 35.60
N LYS A 294 38.45 12.64 35.01
CA LYS A 294 37.43 11.70 35.49
C LYS A 294 35.97 12.17 35.69
N THR A 295 35.12 11.67 34.80
CA THR A 295 33.70 11.35 35.01
C THR A 295 33.50 10.39 36.20
N PRO A 296 32.31 10.40 36.85
CA PRO A 296 31.34 9.35 36.51
C PRO A 296 29.86 9.79 36.48
N TYR A 297 29.18 9.23 35.48
CA TYR A 297 27.78 8.81 35.37
C TYR A 297 26.90 8.85 36.63
N GLN A 298 25.73 9.53 36.57
CA GLN A 298 24.56 9.19 37.39
C GLN A 298 23.23 9.32 36.61
N LYS A 299 22.49 8.21 36.57
CA LYS A 299 21.08 8.09 36.19
C LYS A 299 20.19 8.86 37.17
N ARG A 300 19.15 9.53 36.69
CA ARG A 300 17.93 9.77 37.48
C ARG A 300 16.67 9.47 36.66
N SER A 301 16.02 8.39 37.07
CA SER A 301 14.62 8.07 36.92
C SER A 301 13.77 8.95 37.84
N THR A 302 12.61 9.41 37.39
CA THR A 302 11.44 9.61 38.26
C THR A 302 10.14 9.45 37.47
N THR A 303 9.47 8.36 37.78
CA THR A 303 8.04 8.09 37.64
C THR A 303 7.21 9.14 38.37
N TYR A 304 6.06 9.57 37.82
CA TYR A 304 5.05 10.35 38.55
C TYR A 304 3.67 9.70 38.41
N VAL A 305 3.07 9.33 39.55
CA VAL A 305 1.72 8.75 39.69
C VAL A 305 0.93 9.61 40.69
N GLY A 306 -0.13 10.26 40.21
CA GLY A 306 -1.50 10.19 40.75
C GLY A 306 -1.97 10.99 42.00
N LYS A 307 -2.85 12.01 41.73
CA LYS A 307 -4.18 12.33 42.35
C LYS A 307 -4.23 12.80 43.84
N PRO A 308 -5.36 13.38 44.40
CA PRO A 308 -6.78 13.33 43.97
C PRO A 308 -7.72 14.58 44.15
N LYS A 309 -8.88 14.48 43.48
CA LYS A 309 -10.31 14.87 43.78
C LYS A 309 -10.70 16.22 44.44
N SER A 310 -11.74 16.84 43.85
CA SER A 310 -12.89 17.40 44.61
C SER A 310 -14.23 17.08 43.92
N ILE A 311 -15.26 16.87 44.74
CA ILE A 311 -16.65 16.47 44.43
C ILE A 311 -17.58 17.59 44.94
N LYS A 312 -18.68 17.86 44.24
CA LYS A 312 -20.05 18.21 44.72
C LYS A 312 -20.93 18.49 43.48
N ALA A 313 -22.26 18.35 43.42
CA ALA A 313 -23.27 17.39 43.85
C ALA A 313 -24.64 18.02 43.47
N ASN A 314 -25.44 17.30 42.66
CA ASN A 314 -26.91 17.33 42.43
C ASN A 314 -27.80 18.58 42.63
N LYS A 315 -28.71 18.77 41.65
CA LYS A 315 -30.17 18.83 41.90
C LYS A 315 -30.98 18.39 40.66
N SER A 316 -32.11 17.74 40.93
CA SER A 316 -33.06 17.07 40.05
C SER A 316 -34.41 17.79 39.99
N SER A 317 -35.34 17.25 39.19
CA SER A 317 -36.78 17.58 38.94
C SER A 317 -37.01 18.56 37.76
N ASP A 318 -38.00 18.40 36.88
CA ASP A 318 -39.11 17.44 36.81
C ASP A 318 -39.76 17.39 35.41
N SER A 319 -40.42 16.26 35.15
CA SER A 319 -41.61 16.02 34.31
C SER A 319 -41.81 16.69 32.93
N LYS A 320 -42.06 15.88 31.89
CA LYS A 320 -43.16 16.14 30.94
C LYS A 320 -43.71 14.82 30.38
N GLY A 321 -44.96 14.57 30.76
CA GLY A 321 -45.77 13.43 30.36
C GLY A 321 -46.46 13.59 29.01
N ILE A 322 -47.23 12.56 28.73
CA ILE A 322 -47.82 12.10 27.48
C ILE A 322 -49.28 12.62 27.31
N LEU A 323 -49.76 12.65 26.05
CA LEU A 323 -51.16 12.61 25.54
C LEU A 323 -52.11 13.82 25.71
N SER A 324 -52.61 14.33 24.58
CA SER A 324 -54.05 14.63 24.39
C SER A 324 -54.45 14.65 22.90
N LEU A 325 -55.46 13.84 22.59
CA LEU A 325 -56.33 13.86 21.40
C LEU A 325 -57.54 14.79 21.63
N LYS A 326 -58.31 15.05 20.55
CA LYS A 326 -59.52 15.91 20.37
C LYS A 326 -59.15 17.34 19.92
N LYS A 327 -59.67 17.88 18.81
CA LYS A 327 -60.86 17.62 17.99
C LYS A 327 -60.52 17.63 16.50
#